data_AF-A0A1G2UNG5-F1
#
_entry.id   AF-A0A1G2UNG5-F1
#
_cell.length_a   1.000
_cell.length_b   1.000
_cell.length_c   1.000
_cell.angle_alpha   90.00
_cell.angle_beta   90.00
_cell.angle_gamma   90.00
#
_symmetry.space_group_name_H-M   'P 1'
#
loop_
_entity.id
_entity.type
_entity.pdbx_description
1 polymer ?
#
loop_
_entity_poly.entity_id
_entity_poly.type
_entity_poly.pdbx_seq_one_letter_code
_entity_poly.pdbx_strand_id
1 'polypeptide(L)'
;MKTMLSIKTDSKLKKEAQKVAKEMGLSMSVLVNQSLRKLVETRSITFQASLVPNAKTGRELKRAIAEIKAGAYKKWPTFETAKEMIDYLHRND
;
A
#
# COMPACT_ATOMS: atom_id res chain seq x y z
N MET A 1 32.55 8.21 -4.24
CA MET A 1 33.17 7.63 -3.03
C MET A 1 32.14 6.76 -2.31
N LYS A 2 32.50 5.56 -1.85
CA LYS A 2 31.61 4.73 -1.00
C LYS A 2 31.99 4.95 0.45
N THR A 3 31.02 5.07 1.34
CA THR A 3 31.22 5.29 2.78
C THR A 3 30.52 4.20 3.58
N MET A 4 31.02 3.93 4.79
CA MET A 4 30.43 2.95 5.70
C MET A 4 29.38 3.61 6.59
N LEU A 5 28.21 2.97 6.70
CA LEU A 5 27.15 3.37 7.63
C LEU A 5 27.00 2.29 8.72
N SER A 6 27.26 2.67 9.97
CA SER A 6 27.07 1.80 11.13
C SER A 6 25.90 2.30 11.97
N ILE A 7 24.93 1.43 12.24
CA ILE A 7 23.70 1.76 12.96
C ILE A 7 23.51 0.75 14.09
N LYS A 8 23.32 1.25 15.31
CA LYS A 8 22.90 0.43 16.45
C LYS A 8 21.40 0.16 16.34
N THR A 9 21.00 -1.10 16.45
CA THR A 9 19.59 -1.53 16.35
C THR A 9 19.39 -2.83 17.11
N ASP A 10 18.13 -3.21 17.32
CA ASP A 10 17.78 -4.48 17.95
C ASP A 10 18.14 -5.67 17.03
N SER A 11 18.61 -6.76 17.66
CA SER A 11 19.07 -7.95 16.94
C SER A 11 17.95 -8.72 16.25
N LYS A 12 16.73 -8.72 16.80
CA LYS A 12 15.56 -9.37 16.20
C LYS A 12 15.09 -8.54 15.01
N LEU A 13 14.95 -7.22 15.19
CA LEU A 13 14.58 -6.30 14.10
C LEU A 13 15.53 -6.43 12.89
N LYS A 14 16.84 -6.51 13.13
CA LYS A 14 17.83 -6.73 12.05
C LYS A 14 17.57 -8.03 11.29
N LYS A 15 17.31 -9.14 12.00
CA LYS A 15 17.06 -10.45 11.38
C LYS A 15 15.76 -10.45 10.56
N GLU A 16 14.70 -9.85 11.09
CA GLU A 16 13.41 -9.73 10.41
C GLU A 16 13.54 -8.90 9.13
N ALA A 17 14.17 -7.73 9.21
CA ALA A 17 14.42 -6.90 8.04
C ALA A 17 15.24 -7.67 6.97
N GLN A 18 16.25 -8.43 7.39
CA GLN A 18 17.06 -9.25 6.47
C GLN A 18 16.23 -10.35 5.80
N LYS A 19 15.27 -10.94 6.51
CA LYS A 19 14.36 -11.93 5.96
C LYS A 19 13.47 -11.30 4.87
N VAL A 20 12.85 -10.15 5.18
CA VAL A 20 12.01 -9.40 4.22
C VAL A 20 12.80 -9.03 2.97
N ALA A 21 14.02 -8.51 3.12
CA ALA A 21 14.88 -8.19 1.98
C ALA A 21 15.15 -9.41 1.10
N LYS A 22 15.46 -10.57 1.70
CA LYS A 22 15.69 -11.83 0.97
C LYS A 22 14.43 -12.35 0.27
N GLU A 23 13.27 -12.27 0.93
CA GLU A 23 11.98 -12.64 0.34
C GLU A 23 11.67 -11.78 -0.90
N MET A 24 12.14 -10.53 -0.92
CA MET A 24 12.04 -9.62 -2.08
C MET A 24 13.16 -9.79 -3.10
N GLY A 25 14.12 -10.70 -2.90
CA GLY A 25 15.28 -10.88 -3.79
C GLY A 25 16.32 -9.75 -3.70
N LEU A 26 16.31 -8.97 -2.62
CA LEU A 26 17.16 -7.80 -2.42
C LEU A 26 18.18 -8.01 -1.29
N SER A 27 19.30 -7.31 -1.37
CA SER A 27 20.24 -7.22 -0.25
C SER A 27 19.81 -6.13 0.75
N MET A 28 20.21 -6.31 2.01
CA MET A 28 19.96 -5.30 3.06
C MET A 28 20.54 -3.92 2.69
N SER A 29 21.72 -3.90 2.08
CA SER A 29 22.37 -2.65 1.63
C SER A 29 21.56 -1.91 0.57
N VAL A 30 20.94 -2.64 -0.37
CA VAL A 30 20.07 -2.03 -1.39
C VAL A 30 18.85 -1.39 -0.72
N LEU A 31 18.20 -2.11 0.21
CA LEU A 31 17.03 -1.61 0.91
C LEU A 31 17.32 -0.32 1.70
N VAL A 32 18.42 -0.30 2.47
CA VAL A 32 18.83 0.89 3.22
C VAL A 32 19.16 2.06 2.30
N ASN A 33 19.95 1.84 1.23
CA ASN A 33 20.31 2.91 0.30
C ASN A 33 19.10 3.49 -0.43
N GLN A 34 18.14 2.66 -0.85
CA GLN A 34 16.91 3.14 -1.48
C GLN A 34 16.04 3.92 -0.49
N SER A 35 15.98 3.49 0.77
CA SER A 35 15.25 4.20 1.82
C SER A 35 15.84 5.59 2.07
N LEU A 36 17.16 5.71 2.11
CA LEU A 36 17.87 6.99 2.22
C LEU A 36 17.65 7.89 0.99
N ARG A 37 17.69 7.31 -0.22
CA ARG A 37 17.43 8.05 -1.46
C ARG A 37 16.01 8.60 -1.47
N LYS A 38 15.02 7.77 -1.12
CA LYS A 38 13.62 8.18 -1.00
C LYS A 38 13.46 9.30 0.02
N LEU A 39 14.11 9.20 1.19
CA LEU A 39 14.10 10.25 2.19
C LEU A 39 14.62 11.60 1.65
N VAL A 40 15.72 11.59 0.90
CA VAL A 40 16.29 12.80 0.30
C VAL A 40 15.37 13.39 -0.77
N GLU A 41 14.76 12.52 -1.58
CA GLU A 41 13.86 12.91 -2.68
C GLU A 41 12.54 13.48 -2.17
N THR A 42 11.87 12.79 -1.23
CA THR A 42 10.56 13.20 -0.71
C THR A 42 10.66 14.20 0.43
N ARG A 43 11.86 14.41 0.99
CA ARG A 43 12.11 15.24 2.19
C ARG A 43 11.17 14.93 3.35
N SER A 44 10.71 13.69 3.44
CA SER A 44 9.69 13.25 4.39
C SER A 44 9.88 11.78 4.74
N ILE A 45 9.52 11.42 5.98
CA ILE A 45 9.47 10.04 6.45
C ILE A 45 8.00 9.69 6.67
N THR A 46 7.53 8.60 6.07
CA THR A 46 6.18 8.10 6.29
C THR A 46 6.21 7.00 7.33
N PHE A 47 5.65 7.25 8.51
CA PHE A 47 5.30 6.21 9.48
C PHE A 47 3.86 5.80 9.23
N GLN A 48 3.65 4.66 8.58
CA GLN A 48 2.30 4.11 8.40
C GLN A 48 2.03 3.12 9.52
N ALA A 49 1.05 3.42 10.37
CA ALA A 49 0.32 2.36 11.06
C ALA A 49 -0.61 1.69 10.04
N SER A 50 -0.94 0.41 10.21
CA SER A 50 -1.94 -0.25 9.37
C SER A 50 -3.20 0.63 9.33
N LEU A 51 -3.59 1.05 8.13
CA LEU A 51 -4.75 1.91 7.94
C LEU A 51 -6.01 1.09 8.22
N VAL A 52 -6.59 1.26 9.41
CA VAL A 52 -7.91 0.73 9.73
C VAL A 52 -8.94 1.72 9.21
N PRO A 53 -9.89 1.32 8.34
CA PRO A 53 -10.96 2.20 7.88
C PRO A 53 -11.67 2.84 9.07
N ASN A 54 -11.97 4.14 8.99
CA ASN A 54 -12.82 4.79 9.98
C ASN A 54 -14.21 4.11 10.03
N ALA A 55 -14.99 4.38 11.08
CA ALA A 55 -16.27 3.70 11.29
C ALA A 55 -17.23 3.82 10.08
N LYS A 56 -17.22 4.94 9.35
CA LYS A 56 -18.04 5.13 8.15
C LYS A 56 -17.53 4.25 7.01
N THR A 57 -16.25 4.36 6.65
CA THR A 57 -15.62 3.57 5.57
C THR A 57 -15.70 2.07 5.85
N GLY A 58 -15.50 1.64 7.10
CA GLY A 58 -15.61 0.24 7.49
C GLY A 58 -17.04 -0.32 7.33
N ARG A 59 -18.07 0.48 7.62
CA ARG A 59 -19.47 0.07 7.38
C ARG A 59 -19.78 -0.06 5.89
N GLU A 60 -19.41 0.93 5.09
CA GLU A 60 -19.65 0.90 3.64
C GLU A 60 -18.91 -0.27 2.97
N LEU A 61 -17.66 -0.52 3.37
CA LEU A 61 -16.88 -1.63 2.86
C LEU A 61 -17.52 -2.98 3.21
N LYS A 62 -17.99 -3.17 4.45
CA LYS A 62 -18.70 -4.40 4.85
C LYS A 62 -19.98 -4.60 4.04
N ARG A 63 -20.76 -3.54 3.81
CA ARG A 63 -21.96 -3.58 2.97
C ARG A 63 -21.63 -3.97 1.54
N ALA A 64 -20.67 -3.30 0.91
CA ALA A 64 -20.25 -3.57 -0.46
C ALA A 64 -19.79 -5.03 -0.63
N ILE A 65 -18.99 -5.55 0.32
CA ILE A 65 -18.56 -6.95 0.32
C ILE A 65 -19.76 -7.91 0.42
N ALA A 66 -20.74 -7.62 1.27
CA ALA A 66 -21.94 -8.44 1.40
C ALA A 66 -22.79 -8.42 0.11
N GLU A 67 -22.95 -7.25 -0.52
CA GLU A 67 -23.67 -7.11 -1.80
C GLU A 67 -22.97 -7.89 -2.93
N ILE A 68 -21.64 -7.85 -2.99
CA ILE A 68 -20.86 -8.63 -3.97
C ILE A 68 -21.06 -10.14 -3.74
N LYS A 69 -20.94 -10.60 -2.48
CA LYS A 69 -21.15 -12.02 -2.12
C LYS A 69 -22.56 -12.51 -2.43
N ALA A 70 -23.56 -11.65 -2.28
CA ALA A 70 -24.95 -11.95 -2.60
C ALA A 70 -25.27 -11.86 -4.11
N GLY A 71 -24.30 -11.51 -4.97
CA GLY A 71 -24.53 -11.34 -6.40
C GLY A 71 -25.31 -10.07 -6.76
N ALA A 72 -25.53 -9.18 -5.80
CA ALA A 72 -26.28 -7.95 -5.99
C ALA A 72 -25.52 -6.92 -6.84
N TYR A 73 -24.25 -7.18 -7.17
CA TYR A 73 -23.48 -6.34 -8.09
C TYR A 73 -24.06 -6.33 -9.52
N LYS A 74 -24.85 -7.34 -9.89
CA LYS A 74 -25.51 -7.46 -11.20
C LYS A 74 -26.55 -6.37 -11.48
N LYS A 75 -26.99 -5.63 -10.44
CA LYS A 75 -27.90 -4.48 -10.59
C LYS A 75 -27.19 -3.23 -11.13
N TRP A 76 -25.86 -3.22 -11.11
CA TRP A 76 -25.05 -2.11 -11.60
C TRP A 76 -24.72 -2.32 -13.08
N PRO A 77 -24.62 -1.23 -13.86
CA PRO A 77 -24.21 -1.33 -15.26
C PRO A 77 -22.82 -1.93 -15.40
N THR A 78 -22.63 -2.71 -16.45
CA THR A 78 -21.32 -3.14 -16.94
C THR A 78 -20.83 -2.15 -17.99
N PHE A 79 -19.53 -1.95 -18.07
CA PHE A 79 -18.92 -1.03 -19.02
C PHE A 79 -17.94 -1.81 -19.91
N GLU A 80 -17.97 -1.53 -21.20
CA GLU A 80 -17.03 -2.14 -22.16
C GLU A 80 -15.73 -1.33 -22.23
N THR A 81 -15.80 -0.04 -21.89
CA THR A 81 -14.64 0.85 -21.90
C THR A 81 -14.47 1.61 -20.59
N ALA A 82 -13.22 1.98 -20.27
CA ALA A 82 -12.93 2.84 -19.12
C ALA A 82 -13.62 4.23 -19.23
N LYS A 83 -13.81 4.73 -20.47
CA LYS A 83 -14.49 6.00 -20.72
C LYS A 83 -15.95 5.95 -20.29
N GLU A 84 -16.67 4.89 -20.66
CA GLU A 84 -18.08 4.70 -20.25
C GLU A 84 -18.24 4.63 -18.73
N MET A 85 -17.33 3.92 -18.06
CA MET A 85 -17.29 3.82 -16.60
C MET A 85 -17.10 5.21 -15.96
N ILE A 86 -16.13 5.98 -16.43
CA ILE A 86 -15.85 7.33 -15.90
C ILE A 86 -17.03 8.27 -16.16
N ASP A 87 -17.60 8.25 -17.36
CA ASP A 87 -18.77 9.05 -17.72
C ASP A 87 -20.00 8.70 -16.86
N TYR A 88 -20.13 7.44 -16.42
CA TYR A 88 -21.18 7.02 -15.49
C TYR A 88 -20.94 7.54 -14.06
N LEU A 89 -19.70 7.51 -13.58
CA LEU A 89 -19.36 7.99 -12.23
C LEU A 89 -19.63 9.50 -12.11
N HIS A 90 -19.16 10.30 -13.07
CA HIS A 90 -19.36 11.75 -13.05
C HIS A 90 -20.82 12.19 -13.22
N ARG A 91 -21.71 11.30 -13.70
CA ARG A 91 -23.15 11.58 -13.81
C ARG A 91 -23.91 11.33 -12.51
N ASN A 92 -23.33 10.59 -11.57
CA ASN A 92 -23.99 10.17 -10.33
C ASN A 92 -23.35 10.76 -9.06
N ASP A 93 -22.33 11.61 -9.21
CA ASP A 93 -21.80 12.50 -8.16
C ASP A 93 -22.58 13.83 -8.13
#